data_AF-A0A517WSC6-F1
#
_entry.id   AF-A0A517WSC6-F1
#
_cell.length_a   1.000
_cell.length_b   1.000
_cell.length_c   1.000
_cell.angle_alpha   90.00
_cell.angle_beta   90.00
_cell.angle_gamma   90.00
#
_symmetry.space_group_name_H-M   'P 1'
#
loop_
_entity.id
_entity.type
_entity.pdbx_description
1 polymer ?
#
loop_
_entity_poly.entity_id
_entity_poly.type
_entity_poly.pdbx_seq_one_letter_code
_entity_poly.pdbx_strand_id
1 'polypeptide(L)' 'MKRPVNPVKVWKWTVWLLLIPNAGLLLSGFLLNDERLLRWASYVFWPFIIIYAVPPVTFTIIVLFEKLKR' A
#
# COMPACT_ATOMS: atom_id res chain seq x y z
N MET A 1 -9.77 -34.11 -6.01
CA MET A 1 -10.55 -32.99 -5.43
C MET A 1 -9.72 -31.70 -5.52
N LYS A 2 -10.13 -30.72 -6.33
CA LYS A 2 -9.48 -29.38 -6.35
C LYS A 2 -9.85 -28.69 -5.03
N ARG A 3 -8.86 -28.40 -4.18
CA ARG A 3 -9.10 -27.62 -2.94
C ARG A 3 -9.65 -26.25 -3.33
N PRO A 4 -10.75 -25.76 -2.74
CA PRO A 4 -11.27 -24.44 -3.03
C PRO A 4 -10.17 -23.41 -2.75
N VAL A 5 -9.83 -22.64 -3.76
CA VAL A 5 -8.84 -21.57 -3.64
C VAL A 5 -9.50 -20.46 -2.81
N ASN A 6 -9.01 -20.24 -1.59
CA ASN A 6 -9.53 -19.20 -0.73
C ASN A 6 -9.19 -17.82 -1.34
N PRO A 7 -10.19 -17.04 -1.80
CA PRO A 7 -9.96 -15.78 -2.51
C PRO A 7 -9.22 -14.75 -1.65
N VAL A 8 -9.44 -14.77 -0.33
CA VAL A 8 -8.75 -13.86 0.62
C VAL A 8 -7.26 -14.20 0.71
N LYS A 9 -6.92 -15.49 0.67
CA LYS A 9 -5.52 -15.93 0.70
C LYS A 9 -4.81 -15.52 -0.57
N VAL A 10 -5.44 -15.71 -1.74
CA VAL A 10 -4.89 -15.26 -3.04
C VAL A 10 -4.68 -13.76 -3.04
N TRP A 11 -5.68 -12.99 -2.62
CA TRP A 11 -5.57 -11.53 -2.57
C TRP A 11 -4.39 -11.05 -1.72
N LYS A 12 -4.21 -11.61 -0.52
CA LYS A 12 -3.04 -11.29 0.32
C LYS A 12 -1.74 -11.60 -0.41
N TRP A 13 -1.63 -12.76 -1.05
CA TRP A 13 -0.44 -13.12 -1.82
C TRP A 13 -0.19 -12.18 -3.00
N THR A 14 -1.23 -11.80 -3.74
CA THR A 14 -1.13 -10.84 -4.85
C THR A 14 -0.62 -9.48 -4.35
N VAL A 15 -1.14 -9.01 -3.22
CA VAL A 15 -0.70 -7.75 -2.60
C VAL A 15 0.77 -7.83 -2.17
N TRP A 16 1.18 -8.92 -1.52
CA TRP A 16 2.58 -9.14 -1.13
C TRP A 16 3.51 -9.23 -2.35
N LEU A 17 3.10 -9.93 -3.40
CA LEU A 17 3.83 -10.06 -4.66
C LEU A 17 4.00 -8.72 -5.39
N LEU A 18 3.08 -7.77 -5.21
CA LEU A 18 3.19 -6.43 -5.80
C LEU A 18 4.01 -5.47 -4.92
N LEU A 19 3.92 -5.60 -3.60
CA LEU A 19 4.65 -4.74 -2.66
C LEU A 19 6.15 -5.04 -2.60
N ILE A 20 6.54 -6.32 -2.59
CA ILE A 20 7.95 -6.72 -2.43
C ILE A 20 8.85 -6.19 -3.57
N PRO A 21 8.51 -6.37 -4.85
CA PRO A 21 9.34 -5.85 -5.95
C PRO A 21 9.38 -4.32 -5.95
N ASN A 22 8.27 -3.68 -5.58
CA ASN A 22 8.17 -2.22 -5.59
C ASN A 22 8.99 -1.60 -4.45
N ALA A 23 9.00 -2.22 -3.27
CA ALA A 23 9.91 -1.87 -2.19
C ALA A 23 11.38 -2.06 -2.60
N GLY A 24 11.68 -3.14 -3.32
CA GLY A 24 13.01 -3.37 -3.91
C GLY A 24 13.43 -2.29 -4.90
N LEU A 25 12.51 -1.83 -5.76
CA LEU A 25 12.75 -0.75 -6.72
C LEU A 25 12.90 0.62 -6.04
N LEU A 26 12.15 0.90 -4.98
CA LEU A 26 12.35 2.11 -4.17
C LEU A 26 13.72 2.09 -3.50
N LEU A 27 14.11 0.96 -2.91
CA LEU A 27 15.39 0.80 -2.24
C LEU A 27 16.55 0.91 -3.23
N SER A 28 16.46 0.28 -4.40
CA SER A 28 17.49 0.37 -5.43
C SER A 28 17.58 1.78 -6.02
N GLY A 29 16.44 2.44 -6.28
CA GLY A 29 16.42 3.85 -6.69
C GLY A 29 17.07 4.77 -5.67
N PHE A 30 16.85 4.51 -4.37
CA PHE A 30 17.49 5.27 -3.30
C PHE A 30 19.00 5.02 -3.22
N LEU A 31 19.44 3.75 -3.29
CA LEU A 31 20.86 3.37 -3.21
C LEU A 31 21.65 3.85 -4.44
N LEU A 32 21.04 3.84 -5.62
CA LEU A 32 21.66 4.31 -6.86
C LEU A 32 21.52 5.82 -7.05
N ASN A 33 20.81 6.51 -6.15
CA ASN A 33 20.43 7.92 -6.28
C ASN A 33 19.83 8.24 -7.67
N ASP A 34 19.03 7.31 -8.20
CA ASP A 34 18.41 7.41 -9.51
C ASP A 34 16.96 7.91 -9.35
N GLU A 35 16.78 9.20 -9.65
CA GLU A 35 15.48 9.87 -9.59
C GLU A 35 14.44 9.24 -10.53
N ARG A 36 14.87 8.68 -11.67
CA ARG A 36 13.96 8.06 -12.63
C ARG A 36 13.39 6.78 -12.04
N LEU A 37 14.22 5.93 -11.45
CA LEU A 37 13.78 4.71 -10.76
C LEU A 37 12.85 5.02 -9.59
N LEU A 38 13.21 6.01 -8.76
CA LEU A 38 12.36 6.47 -7.65
C LEU A 38 11.00 6.98 -8.14
N ARG A 39 10.97 7.72 -9.25
CA ARG A 39 9.72 8.23 -9.84
C ARG A 39 8.84 7.08 -10.35
N TRP A 40 9.41 6.08 -11.02
CA TRP A 40 8.65 4.90 -11.47
C TRP A 40 8.11 4.07 -10.31
N ALA A 41 8.94 3.80 -9.30
CA ALA A 41 8.53 3.02 -8.15
C ALA A 41 7.43 3.75 -7.33
N SER A 42 7.56 5.08 -7.17
CA SER A 42 6.54 5.89 -6.49
C SER A 42 5.20 5.93 -7.21
N TYR A 43 5.15 5.93 -8.55
CA TYR A 43 3.88 5.83 -9.28
C TYR A 43 3.11 4.55 -8.97
N VAL A 44 3.81 3.43 -8.80
CA VAL A 44 3.19 2.15 -8.46
C VAL A 44 2.87 2.10 -6.96
N PHE A 45 3.64 2.76 -6.10
CA PHE A 45 3.47 2.72 -4.64
C PHE A 45 2.35 3.62 -4.11
N TRP A 46 2.18 4.83 -4.68
CA TRP A 46 1.18 5.82 -4.25
C TRP A 46 -0.25 5.29 -4.15
N PRO A 47 -0.78 4.54 -5.15
CA PRO A 47 -2.14 3.98 -5.07
C PRO A 47 -2.35 3.07 -3.86
N PHE A 48 -1.35 2.25 -3.50
CA PHE A 48 -1.44 1.37 -2.34
C PHE A 48 -1.45 2.15 -1.03
N ILE A 49 -0.63 3.19 -0.92
CA ILE A 49 -0.66 4.09 0.26
C ILE A 49 -2.05 4.70 0.39
N ILE A 50 -2.61 5.24 -0.69
CA ILE A 50 -3.93 5.90 -0.65
C ILE A 50 -5.01 4.91 -0.18
N ILE A 51 -5.07 3.73 -0.77
CA ILE A 51 -6.07 2.71 -0.41
C ILE A 51 -5.92 2.27 1.05
N TYR A 52 -4.68 2.17 1.55
CA TYR A 52 -4.43 1.67 2.91
C TYR A 52 -4.54 2.76 3.99
N ALA A 53 -4.09 3.98 3.71
CA ALA A 53 -4.00 5.07 4.68
C ALA A 53 -5.26 5.93 4.75
N VAL A 54 -5.99 6.11 3.63
CA VAL A 54 -7.19 6.96 3.63
C VAL A 54 -8.28 6.45 4.58
N PRO A 55 -8.64 5.15 4.62
CA PRO A 55 -9.67 4.67 5.55
C PRO A 55 -9.38 4.93 7.03
N PRO A 56 -8.21 4.56 7.60
CA PRO A 56 -7.92 4.82 9.01
C PRO A 56 -7.76 6.31 9.32
N VAL A 57 -7.22 7.12 8.41
CA VAL A 57 -7.11 8.58 8.60
C VAL A 57 -8.50 9.20 8.64
N THR A 58 -9.38 8.84 7.71
CA THR A 58 -10.76 9.35 7.66
C THR A 58 -11.53 8.96 8.92
N PHE A 59 -11.40 7.70 9.36
CA PHE A 59 -11.99 7.24 10.62
C PHE A 59 -11.48 8.02 11.83
N THR A 60 -10.17 8.24 11.92
CA THR A 60 -9.56 9.01 13.01
C THR A 60 -10.09 10.45 13.04
N ILE A 61 -10.21 11.08 11.87
CA ILE A 61 -10.76 12.43 11.72
C ILE A 61 -12.22 12.46 12.21
N ILE A 62 -13.06 11.50 11.79
CA ILE A 62 -14.46 11.41 12.22
C ILE A 62 -14.55 11.30 13.75
N VAL A 63 -13.79 10.39 14.35
CA VAL A 63 -13.77 10.18 15.82
C VAL A 63 -13.30 11.44 16.55
N LEU A 64 -12.33 12.16 16.00
CA LEU A 64 -11.84 13.42 16.57
C LEU A 64 -12.94 14.49 16.58
N PHE A 65 -13.67 14.65 15.47
CA PHE A 65 -14.78 15.59 15.37
C PHE A 65 -15.97 15.21 16.26
N GLU A 66 -16.28 13.93 16.40
CA GLU A 66 -17.32 13.47 17.34
C GLU A 66 -16.95 13.78 18.80
N LYS A 67 -15.68 13.64 19.16
CA LYS A 67 -15.19 14.00 20.50
C LYS A 67 -15.21 15.50 20.76
N LEU A 68 -14.86 16.33 19.77
CA LEU A 68 -14.87 17.79 19.88
C LEU A 68 -16.27 18.40 20.01
N LYS A 69 -17.31 17.67 19.61
CA LYS A 69 -18.70 18.13 19.67
C LYS A 69 -19.39 17.83 21.03
N ARG A 70 -18.78 17.03 21.90
CA ARG A 70 -19.23 16.79 23.29
C ARG A 70 -18.53 17.75 24.25
#